data_AF-A0A1R3RSZ5-F1
#
_entry.id   AF-A0A1R3RSZ5-F1
#
_cell.length_a   1.000
_cell.length_b   1.000
_cell.length_c   1.000
_cell.angle_alpha   90.00
_cell.angle_beta   90.00
_cell.angle_gamma   90.00
#
_symmetry.space_group_name_H-M   'P 1'
#
loop_
_entity.id
_entity.type
_entity.pdbx_description
1 polymer ?
#
loop_
_entity_poly.entity_id
_entity_poly.type
_entity_poly.pdbx_seq_one_letter_code
_entity_poly.pdbx_strand_id
1 'polypeptide(L)'
;MGCKVVLLSARKGHASFSIKVARIAVNSLIELVAKSRNDRAEADEIIETLSDELVLKVHLIHMKDLGNIPREVIDTYVAKFDQALHRGHKIKAENFASTAMIILSSCVKQGNVSEFPLSYFAEQFVQILHNSKKRQDRLVTGIINKEIKRLNHLAGRDTDQQAKYLILSILALLRSSWSQNLAESLTAISSATADALCAMAEEGNHRIVDNLLKDLADTIYIASSSSQTNDTKHISLSGAIQALMIAALKRNADVLIETLSASWVATWDRAAETWHTSKSKNSLQKLMAEREDAICLGVENKPHKSPSSWDVSFQLLLTAITRGKDDVRDSLSDSIISGLARARIKVEDGSVRPLVRGSFNKPFTDGDNERAAAVSNTCMQLIRTAIRKREDKLAKDLSAVWVAALDMNNTDNAVMLLLHDVLTRPFTRTIIDGDESKARENGTIGIELILAAIRGQRASSISRLARSWVLSLIDALPRGSSDIVSQLIAARTRQLTEIIMYSDAREAEVHGMAAIELTVAAQDAGRSEVAEDLEASFVEALGKAIEQQAGLKAGEMLYQIRLNHLDKMIRSGTSDDVRKWFGILRDIASHARGRNPAVYKIIQEERNWGLYTSQA
;
A
#
# COMPACT_ATOMS: atom_id res chain seq x y z
N MET A 1 2.28 -14.58 56.25
CA MET A 1 0.98 -15.12 56.75
C MET A 1 -0.23 -14.40 56.13
N GLY A 2 -0.25 -13.06 56.09
CA GLY A 2 -1.35 -12.26 55.52
C GLY A 2 -1.75 -12.63 54.08
N CYS A 3 -0.81 -12.78 53.14
CA CYS A 3 -1.13 -13.19 51.77
C CYS A 3 -1.83 -14.57 51.68
N LYS A 4 -1.51 -15.52 52.56
CA LYS A 4 -2.21 -16.83 52.62
C LYS A 4 -3.66 -16.69 53.08
N VAL A 5 -3.93 -15.80 54.05
CA VAL A 5 -5.29 -15.52 54.56
C VAL A 5 -6.13 -14.83 53.49
N VAL A 6 -5.54 -13.88 52.76
CA VAL A 6 -6.18 -13.20 51.64
C VAL A 6 -6.51 -14.17 50.49
N LEU A 7 -5.58 -15.08 50.14
CA LEU A 7 -5.80 -16.15 49.15
C LEU A 7 -6.91 -17.14 49.57
N LEU A 8 -6.97 -17.51 50.85
CA LEU A 8 -8.01 -18.39 51.40
C LEU A 8 -9.37 -17.73 51.45
N SER A 9 -9.43 -16.44 51.80
CA SER A 9 -10.65 -15.63 51.76
C SER A 9 -11.17 -15.48 50.33
N ALA A 10 -10.27 -15.21 49.39
CA ALA A 10 -10.62 -15.03 47.99
C ALA A 10 -11.24 -16.31 47.37
N ARG A 11 -10.72 -17.49 47.74
CA ARG A 11 -11.26 -18.80 47.32
C ARG A 11 -12.63 -19.18 47.92
N LYS A 12 -13.12 -18.47 48.94
CA LYS A 12 -14.41 -18.75 49.62
C LYS A 12 -15.57 -17.86 49.16
N GLY A 13 -15.39 -17.06 48.10
CA GLY A 13 -16.51 -16.55 47.29
C GLY A 13 -17.03 -15.13 47.57
N HIS A 14 -16.51 -14.37 48.55
CA HIS A 14 -16.99 -12.99 48.78
C HIS A 14 -15.90 -11.92 48.55
N ALA A 15 -16.03 -11.16 47.46
CA ALA A 15 -15.05 -10.15 47.02
C ALA A 15 -14.92 -9.00 48.03
N SER A 16 -16.05 -8.48 48.52
CA SER A 16 -16.09 -7.40 49.51
C SER A 16 -15.41 -7.77 50.83
N PHE A 17 -15.56 -9.02 51.26
CA PHE A 17 -14.93 -9.56 52.47
C PHE A 17 -13.42 -9.74 52.26
N SER A 18 -13.01 -10.28 51.12
CA SER A 18 -11.60 -10.51 50.79
C SER A 18 -10.82 -9.20 50.61
N ILE A 19 -11.46 -8.15 50.07
CA ILE A 19 -10.90 -6.79 50.00
C ILE A 19 -10.73 -6.19 51.40
N LYS A 20 -11.71 -6.37 52.30
CA LYS A 20 -11.59 -5.93 53.70
C LYS A 20 -10.43 -6.64 54.41
N VAL A 21 -10.29 -7.94 54.23
CA VAL A 21 -9.21 -8.75 54.81
C VAL A 21 -7.84 -8.33 54.26
N ALA A 22 -7.75 -8.05 52.95
CA ALA A 22 -6.54 -7.52 52.31
C ALA A 22 -6.17 -6.14 52.87
N ARG A 23 -7.15 -5.24 53.00
CA ARG A 23 -6.94 -3.89 53.55
C ARG A 23 -6.50 -3.94 55.01
N ILE A 24 -7.06 -4.85 55.82
CA ILE A 24 -6.61 -5.09 57.21
C ILE A 24 -5.17 -5.60 57.24
N ALA A 25 -4.82 -6.58 56.39
CA ALA A 25 -3.47 -7.12 56.34
C ALA A 25 -2.42 -6.07 55.91
N VAL A 26 -2.79 -5.15 55.01
CA VAL A 26 -1.95 -4.03 54.60
C VAL A 26 -1.82 -2.99 55.71
N ASN A 27 -2.93 -2.66 56.40
CA ASN A 27 -2.89 -1.75 57.55
C ASN A 27 -2.00 -2.28 58.69
N SER A 28 -2.00 -3.59 58.93
CA SER A 28 -1.06 -4.20 59.90
C SER A 28 0.41 -4.13 59.44
N LEU A 29 0.65 -4.07 58.13
CA LEU A 29 1.98 -3.82 57.56
C LEU A 29 2.39 -2.34 57.72
N ILE A 30 1.45 -1.39 57.63
CA ILE A 30 1.68 0.05 57.93
C ILE A 30 2.27 0.20 59.33
N GLU A 31 1.65 -0.43 60.33
CA GLU A 31 2.10 -0.34 61.72
C GLU A 31 3.47 -0.97 61.96
N LEU A 32 3.84 -1.98 61.17
CA LEU A 32 5.14 -2.67 61.25
C LEU A 32 6.25 -1.89 60.54
N VAL A 33 5.98 -1.34 59.34
CA VAL A 33 6.97 -0.58 58.57
C VAL A 33 7.22 0.79 59.21
N ALA A 34 6.19 1.47 59.69
CA ALA A 34 6.31 2.73 60.43
C ALA A 34 7.12 2.60 61.74
N LYS A 35 7.20 1.40 62.32
CA LYS A 35 8.07 1.09 63.47
C LYS A 35 9.53 0.82 63.07
N SER A 36 9.83 0.60 61.79
CA SER A 36 11.16 0.13 61.33
C SER A 36 11.95 1.14 60.49
N ARG A 37 11.30 2.17 59.91
CA ARG A 37 11.95 3.20 59.09
C ARG A 37 11.52 4.61 59.53
N ASN A 38 12.49 5.53 59.60
CA ASN A 38 12.30 6.93 60.00
C ASN A 38 11.69 7.83 58.91
N ASP A 39 11.31 7.29 57.74
CA ASP A 39 10.65 8.07 56.69
C ASP A 39 9.23 7.54 56.44
N ARG A 40 8.29 8.22 57.10
CA ARG A 40 6.87 7.85 57.10
C ARG A 40 6.23 8.08 55.73
N ALA A 41 6.71 9.04 54.95
CA ALA A 41 6.17 9.37 53.64
C ALA A 41 6.52 8.31 52.58
N GLU A 42 7.77 7.86 52.55
CA GLU A 42 8.22 6.78 51.66
C GLU A 42 7.57 5.43 52.05
N ALA A 43 7.42 5.17 53.35
CA ALA A 43 6.69 4.00 53.85
C ALA A 43 5.21 4.02 53.43
N ASP A 44 4.51 5.15 53.62
CA ASP A 44 3.11 5.29 53.22
C ASP A 44 2.95 5.12 51.69
N GLU A 45 3.90 5.61 50.88
CA GLU A 45 3.89 5.46 49.41
C GLU A 45 4.10 4.00 48.94
N ILE A 46 5.08 3.30 49.52
CA ILE A 46 5.33 1.87 49.24
C ILE A 46 4.12 1.02 49.66
N ILE A 47 3.48 1.38 50.76
CA ILE A 47 2.39 0.59 51.34
C ILE A 47 1.06 0.84 50.65
N GLU A 48 0.76 2.07 50.22
CA GLU A 48 -0.40 2.35 49.37
C GLU A 48 -0.29 1.58 48.04
N THR A 49 0.91 1.51 47.47
CA THR A 49 1.22 0.72 46.28
C THR A 49 0.99 -0.78 46.49
N LEU A 50 1.47 -1.33 47.62
CA LEU A 50 1.23 -2.72 48.01
C LEU A 50 -0.27 -2.99 48.28
N SER A 51 -0.99 -2.01 48.82
CA SER A 51 -2.44 -2.09 49.05
C SER A 51 -3.21 -2.25 47.74
N ASP A 52 -2.91 -1.39 46.76
CA ASP A 52 -3.52 -1.44 45.45
C ASP A 52 -3.14 -2.74 44.69
N GLU A 53 -1.90 -3.23 44.83
CA GLU A 53 -1.46 -4.50 44.25
C GLU A 53 -2.13 -5.72 44.90
N LEU A 54 -2.37 -5.67 46.22
CA LEU A 54 -3.05 -6.74 46.96
C LEU A 54 -4.56 -6.77 46.66
N VAL A 55 -5.20 -5.59 46.58
CA VAL A 55 -6.60 -5.46 46.15
C VAL A 55 -6.78 -5.94 44.71
N LEU A 56 -5.80 -5.67 43.85
CA LEU A 56 -5.75 -6.19 42.48
C LEU A 56 -5.64 -7.72 42.46
N LYS A 57 -4.71 -8.31 43.22
CA LYS A 57 -4.57 -9.77 43.30
C LYS A 57 -5.85 -10.44 43.82
N VAL A 58 -6.54 -9.82 44.78
CA VAL A 58 -7.84 -10.29 45.27
C VAL A 58 -8.92 -10.19 44.20
N HIS A 59 -9.01 -9.06 43.48
CA HIS A 59 -9.93 -8.93 42.35
C HIS A 59 -9.65 -9.98 41.27
N LEU A 60 -8.38 -10.20 40.90
CA LEU A 60 -7.98 -11.20 39.89
C LEU A 60 -8.33 -12.63 40.31
N ILE A 61 -8.29 -12.95 41.61
CA ILE A 61 -8.71 -14.26 42.13
C ILE A 61 -10.23 -14.40 42.05
N HIS A 62 -10.99 -13.35 42.40
CA HIS A 62 -12.46 -13.34 42.28
C HIS A 62 -12.96 -13.33 40.82
N MET A 63 -12.18 -12.75 39.90
CA MET A 63 -12.47 -12.67 38.47
C MET A 63 -12.25 -14.00 37.73
N LYS A 64 -11.63 -15.01 38.36
CA LYS A 64 -11.56 -16.37 37.78
C LYS A 64 -12.92 -17.08 37.76
N ASP A 65 -13.85 -16.70 38.64
CA ASP A 65 -15.13 -17.37 38.84
C ASP A 65 -16.35 -16.55 38.38
N LEU A 66 -16.20 -15.24 38.17
CA LEU A 66 -17.26 -14.33 37.72
C LEU A 66 -17.02 -13.97 36.25
N GLY A 67 -17.74 -14.60 35.33
CA GLY A 67 -17.58 -14.46 33.88
C GLY A 67 -17.89 -13.09 33.27
N ASN A 68 -17.86 -11.99 34.04
CA ASN A 68 -17.97 -10.61 33.55
C ASN A 68 -17.30 -9.62 34.53
N ILE A 69 -16.50 -8.68 34.01
CA ILE A 69 -15.93 -7.57 34.79
C ILE A 69 -17.00 -6.48 34.98
N PRO A 70 -17.41 -6.13 36.22
CA PRO A 70 -18.40 -5.08 36.45
C PRO A 70 -17.87 -3.71 36.00
N ARG A 71 -18.74 -2.91 35.38
CA ARG A 71 -18.42 -1.56 34.90
C ARG A 71 -17.91 -0.66 36.04
N GLU A 72 -18.41 -0.84 37.27
CA GLU A 72 -17.94 -0.03 38.41
C GLU A 72 -16.47 -0.29 38.75
N VAL A 73 -15.98 -1.51 38.54
CA VAL A 73 -14.55 -1.84 38.74
C VAL A 73 -13.71 -1.12 37.70
N ILE A 74 -14.17 -1.13 36.45
CA ILE A 74 -13.53 -0.41 35.33
C ILE A 74 -13.46 1.09 35.63
N ASP A 75 -14.60 1.70 35.94
CA ASP A 75 -14.70 3.15 36.19
C ASP A 75 -13.83 3.56 37.39
N THR A 76 -13.74 2.72 38.42
CA THR A 76 -12.88 2.97 39.60
C THR A 76 -11.40 3.00 39.23
N TYR A 77 -10.93 2.03 38.43
CA TYR A 77 -9.53 1.99 38.01
C TYR A 77 -9.18 3.11 37.03
N VAL A 78 -10.09 3.42 36.11
CA VAL A 78 -10.03 4.55 35.18
C VAL A 78 -9.91 5.87 35.96
N ALA A 79 -10.75 6.09 36.97
CA ALA A 79 -10.70 7.29 37.82
C ALA A 79 -9.41 7.39 38.65
N LYS A 80 -8.94 6.28 39.23
CA LYS A 80 -7.66 6.24 39.96
C LYS A 80 -6.46 6.54 39.06
N PHE A 81 -6.47 6.01 37.85
CA PHE A 81 -5.44 6.27 36.85
C PHE A 81 -5.42 7.74 36.43
N ASP A 82 -6.59 8.31 36.09
CA ASP A 82 -6.71 9.72 35.72
C ASP A 82 -6.27 10.66 36.85
N GLN A 83 -6.66 10.34 38.09
CA GLN A 83 -6.25 11.08 39.28
C GLN A 83 -4.74 11.00 39.51
N ALA A 84 -4.11 9.84 39.30
CA ALA A 84 -2.67 9.66 39.43
C ALA A 84 -1.90 10.46 38.36
N LEU A 85 -2.41 10.49 37.12
CA LEU A 85 -1.88 11.31 36.03
C LEU A 85 -2.01 12.81 36.34
N HIS A 86 -3.18 13.27 36.78
CA HIS A 86 -3.43 14.67 37.15
C HIS A 86 -2.51 15.16 38.27
N ARG A 87 -2.19 14.27 39.23
CA ARG A 87 -1.27 14.55 40.34
C ARG A 87 0.21 14.44 39.97
N GLY A 88 0.55 13.99 38.76
CA GLY A 88 1.94 13.83 38.31
C GLY A 88 2.68 12.66 38.97
N HIS A 89 1.97 11.71 39.57
CA HIS A 89 2.55 10.57 40.29
C HIS A 89 2.95 9.47 39.30
N LYS A 90 4.18 9.59 38.75
CA LYS A 90 4.70 8.69 37.70
C LYS A 90 4.51 7.20 38.00
N ILE A 91 4.98 6.75 39.16
CA ILE A 91 4.98 5.34 39.55
C ILE A 91 3.54 4.82 39.73
N LYS A 92 2.66 5.62 40.37
CA LYS A 92 1.25 5.26 40.55
C LYS A 92 0.51 5.17 39.22
N ALA A 93 0.72 6.13 38.31
CA ALA A 93 0.16 6.08 36.97
C ALA A 93 0.65 4.86 36.18
N GLU A 94 1.95 4.52 36.27
CA GLU A 94 2.50 3.29 35.68
C GLU A 94 1.87 2.01 36.24
N ASN A 95 1.68 1.93 37.56
CA ASN A 95 1.07 0.77 38.21
C ASN A 95 -0.41 0.63 37.85
N PHE A 96 -1.17 1.73 37.82
CA PHE A 96 -2.57 1.70 37.41
C PHE A 96 -2.73 1.36 35.93
N ALA A 97 -1.86 1.84 35.05
CA ALA A 97 -1.88 1.46 33.64
C ALA A 97 -1.46 0.01 33.41
N SER A 98 -0.45 -0.49 34.13
CA SER A 98 -0.10 -1.92 34.15
C SER A 98 -1.31 -2.77 34.56
N THR A 99 -1.99 -2.32 35.60
CA THR A 99 -3.19 -2.97 36.15
C THR A 99 -4.33 -2.96 35.14
N ALA A 100 -4.55 -1.82 34.48
CA ALA A 100 -5.50 -1.64 33.40
C ALA A 100 -5.23 -2.62 32.24
N MET A 101 -3.98 -2.77 31.81
CA MET A 101 -3.60 -3.75 30.79
C MET A 101 -3.82 -5.21 31.22
N ILE A 102 -3.60 -5.52 32.50
CA ILE A 102 -3.90 -6.86 33.06
C ILE A 102 -5.41 -7.12 33.09
N ILE A 103 -6.21 -6.11 33.45
CA ILE A 103 -7.68 -6.18 33.44
C ILE A 103 -8.18 -6.38 32.00
N LEU A 104 -7.68 -5.60 31.05
CA LEU A 104 -7.97 -5.76 29.62
C LEU A 104 -7.63 -7.17 29.13
N SER A 105 -6.43 -7.66 29.46
CA SER A 105 -5.97 -9.00 29.12
C SER A 105 -6.86 -10.09 29.73
N SER A 106 -7.36 -9.87 30.95
CA SER A 106 -8.28 -10.78 31.64
C SER A 106 -9.68 -10.78 31.01
N CYS A 107 -10.17 -9.64 30.50
CA CYS A 107 -11.42 -9.58 29.71
C CYS A 107 -11.33 -10.49 28.47
N VAL A 108 -10.19 -10.46 27.78
CA VAL A 108 -9.98 -11.25 26.56
C VAL A 108 -9.90 -12.76 26.88
N LYS A 109 -9.33 -13.13 28.03
CA LYS A 109 -9.19 -14.53 28.45
C LYS A 109 -10.50 -15.29 28.64
N GLN A 110 -11.59 -14.58 28.94
CA GLN A 110 -12.85 -15.20 29.34
C GLN A 110 -13.73 -15.70 28.17
N GLY A 111 -13.29 -15.60 26.92
CA GLY A 111 -13.84 -16.37 25.78
C GLY A 111 -15.30 -16.10 25.39
N ASN A 112 -16.04 -15.26 26.11
CA ASN A 112 -17.45 -14.98 25.86
C ASN A 112 -17.67 -13.49 25.52
N VAL A 113 -17.66 -13.19 24.22
CA VAL A 113 -18.61 -12.36 23.44
C VAL A 113 -18.96 -10.93 23.92
N SER A 114 -18.64 -10.46 25.12
CA SER A 114 -18.83 -9.05 25.43
C SER A 114 -17.64 -8.24 24.90
N GLU A 115 -17.71 -7.84 23.61
CA GLU A 115 -16.89 -6.73 23.08
C GLU A 115 -17.02 -5.49 23.97
N PHE A 116 -18.15 -5.36 24.67
CA PHE A 116 -18.55 -4.16 25.39
C PHE A 116 -17.58 -3.75 26.52
N PRO A 117 -17.20 -4.57 27.52
CA PRO A 117 -16.27 -4.16 28.57
C PRO A 117 -14.86 -3.87 28.04
N LEU A 118 -14.41 -4.65 27.04
CA LEU A 118 -13.10 -4.45 26.39
C LEU A 118 -13.05 -3.12 25.64
N SER A 119 -14.05 -2.84 24.79
CA SER A 119 -14.14 -1.59 24.04
C SER A 119 -14.38 -0.39 24.95
N TYR A 120 -15.29 -0.50 25.92
CA TYR A 120 -15.57 0.58 26.87
C TYR A 120 -14.33 0.95 27.69
N PHE A 121 -13.61 -0.05 28.23
CA PHE A 121 -12.39 0.20 28.97
C PHE A 121 -11.30 0.83 28.09
N ALA A 122 -11.09 0.30 26.88
CA ALA A 122 -10.11 0.84 25.94
C ALA A 122 -10.43 2.30 25.55
N GLU A 123 -11.70 2.62 25.30
CA GLU A 123 -12.16 3.98 25.00
C GLU A 123 -11.91 4.94 26.16
N GLN A 124 -12.27 4.58 27.40
CA GLN A 124 -12.03 5.43 28.57
C GLN A 124 -10.54 5.65 28.81
N PHE A 125 -9.73 4.59 28.68
CA PHE A 125 -8.30 4.65 28.87
C PHE A 125 -7.64 5.58 27.84
N VAL A 126 -7.97 5.40 26.55
CA VAL A 126 -7.46 6.23 25.46
C VAL A 126 -7.90 7.69 25.61
N GLN A 127 -9.15 7.94 26.04
CA GLN A 127 -9.65 9.29 26.26
C GLN A 127 -8.89 10.01 27.40
N ILE A 128 -8.57 9.31 28.49
CA ILE A 128 -7.72 9.85 29.57
C ILE A 128 -6.33 10.18 29.06
N LEU A 129 -5.72 9.27 28.28
CA LEU A 129 -4.42 9.51 27.67
C LEU A 129 -4.44 10.76 26.79
N HIS A 130 -5.50 10.95 26.00
CA HIS A 130 -5.62 12.13 25.15
C HIS A 130 -5.89 13.42 25.91
N ASN A 131 -6.80 13.40 26.88
CA ASN A 131 -7.19 14.56 27.68
C ASN A 131 -6.03 15.07 28.56
N SER A 132 -5.03 14.22 28.82
CA SER A 132 -3.79 14.60 29.51
C SER A 132 -2.89 15.57 28.73
N LYS A 133 -3.33 16.03 27.54
CA LYS A 133 -2.76 16.86 26.45
C LYS A 133 -1.76 18.01 26.74
N LYS A 134 -1.24 18.18 27.95
CA LYS A 134 -0.12 19.09 28.29
C LYS A 134 0.81 18.60 29.40
N ARG A 135 0.63 17.41 29.99
CA ARG A 135 1.52 16.91 31.05
C ARG A 135 1.91 15.45 30.84
N GLN A 136 3.13 15.30 30.30
CA GLN A 136 3.98 14.12 30.27
C GLN A 136 3.71 13.07 29.17
N ASP A 137 3.86 13.45 27.90
CA ASP A 137 3.97 12.52 26.75
C ASP A 137 4.99 11.38 26.98
N ARG A 138 6.06 11.67 27.71
CA ARG A 138 7.09 10.70 28.11
C ARG A 138 6.58 9.64 29.09
N LEU A 139 5.55 9.96 29.89
CA LEU A 139 4.96 9.02 30.86
C LEU A 139 4.05 8.04 30.15
N VAL A 140 3.13 8.53 29.32
CA VAL A 140 2.20 7.71 28.55
C VAL A 140 2.97 6.79 27.60
N THR A 141 3.94 7.34 26.88
CA THR A 141 4.86 6.56 26.05
C THR A 141 5.68 5.57 26.90
N GLY A 142 6.15 5.99 28.08
CA GLY A 142 6.90 5.12 29.00
C GLY A 142 6.07 3.96 29.57
N ILE A 143 4.80 4.20 29.87
CA ILE A 143 3.81 3.23 30.35
C ILE A 143 3.51 2.20 29.26
N ILE A 144 3.14 2.68 28.07
CA ILE A 144 2.85 1.82 26.92
C ILE A 144 4.09 1.00 26.58
N ASN A 145 5.28 1.63 26.54
CA ASN A 145 6.55 0.93 26.31
C ASN A 145 6.89 -0.10 27.41
N LYS A 146 6.51 0.12 28.67
CA LYS A 146 6.78 -0.82 29.78
C LYS A 146 5.92 -2.07 29.69
N GLU A 147 4.63 -1.91 29.38
CA GLU A 147 3.73 -3.05 29.17
C GLU A 147 4.03 -3.78 27.85
N ILE A 148 4.49 -3.06 26.84
CA ILE A 148 4.96 -3.65 25.58
C ILE A 148 6.31 -4.36 25.76
N LYS A 149 7.24 -3.87 26.59
CA LYS A 149 8.45 -4.61 26.97
C LYS A 149 8.15 -5.87 27.78
N ARG A 150 7.06 -5.87 28.55
CA ARG A 150 6.55 -7.09 29.20
C ARG A 150 6.14 -8.14 28.18
N LEU A 151 5.66 -7.78 26.99
CA LEU A 151 5.40 -8.76 25.92
C LEU A 151 6.68 -9.49 25.51
N ASN A 152 7.77 -8.77 25.26
CA ASN A 152 9.04 -9.38 24.89
C ASN A 152 9.56 -10.32 26.00
N HIS A 153 9.44 -9.93 27.27
CA HIS A 153 9.82 -10.81 28.38
C HIS A 153 8.92 -12.04 28.57
N LEU A 154 7.69 -12.01 28.06
CA LEU A 154 6.74 -13.12 28.10
C LEU A 154 6.82 -14.00 26.84
N ALA A 155 7.44 -13.51 25.77
CA ALA A 155 7.75 -14.28 24.57
C ALA A 155 8.96 -15.20 24.85
N GLY A 156 8.90 -16.47 24.44
CA GLY A 156 9.98 -17.44 24.68
C GLY A 156 9.99 -18.14 26.05
N ARG A 157 8.99 -17.87 26.91
CA ARG A 157 8.66 -18.69 28.09
C ARG A 157 7.31 -19.37 27.80
N ASP A 158 6.95 -20.47 28.48
CA ASP A 158 5.66 -21.20 28.35
C ASP A 158 4.42 -20.35 28.76
N THR A 159 4.33 -19.14 28.22
CA THR A 159 3.40 -18.05 28.54
C THR A 159 2.78 -17.43 27.28
N ASP A 160 2.81 -18.15 26.15
CA ASP A 160 2.22 -17.76 24.85
C ASP A 160 0.80 -17.20 24.98
N GLN A 161 0.02 -17.77 25.88
CA GLN A 161 -1.37 -17.37 26.11
C GLN A 161 -1.48 -16.00 26.78
N GLN A 162 -0.53 -15.62 27.65
CA GLN A 162 -0.49 -14.29 28.26
C GLN A 162 -0.04 -13.23 27.26
N ALA A 163 0.94 -13.56 26.41
CA ALA A 163 1.36 -12.70 25.30
C ALA A 163 0.17 -12.43 24.36
N LYS A 164 -0.57 -13.48 23.97
CA LYS A 164 -1.79 -13.37 23.15
C LYS A 164 -2.81 -12.37 23.72
N TYR A 165 -3.15 -12.46 25.01
CA TYR A 165 -4.15 -11.59 25.62
C TYR A 165 -3.69 -10.14 25.79
N LEU A 166 -2.41 -9.92 26.07
CA LEU A 166 -1.85 -8.59 26.18
C LEU A 166 -1.84 -7.89 24.81
N ILE A 167 -1.58 -8.61 23.73
CA ILE A 167 -1.64 -8.02 22.38
C ILE A 167 -3.10 -7.75 21.94
N LEU A 168 -4.06 -8.63 22.25
CA LEU A 168 -5.48 -8.35 21.98
C LEU A 168 -5.98 -7.09 22.71
N SER A 169 -5.45 -6.82 23.91
CA SER A 169 -5.69 -5.57 24.63
C SER A 169 -5.11 -4.35 23.90
N ILE A 170 -3.89 -4.47 23.34
CA ILE A 170 -3.25 -3.41 22.55
C ILE A 170 -4.06 -3.11 21.28
N LEU A 171 -4.59 -4.14 20.63
CA LEU A 171 -5.46 -3.98 19.46
C LEU A 171 -6.75 -3.24 19.79
N ALA A 172 -7.36 -3.53 20.95
CA ALA A 172 -8.50 -2.76 21.44
C ALA A 172 -8.14 -1.28 21.66
N LEU A 173 -6.96 -0.98 22.20
CA LEU A 173 -6.47 0.40 22.37
C LEU A 173 -6.22 1.11 21.04
N LEU A 174 -5.60 0.43 20.06
CA LEU A 174 -5.39 0.98 18.72
C LEU A 174 -6.72 1.30 18.04
N ARG A 175 -7.68 0.37 18.13
CA ARG A 175 -9.03 0.52 17.60
C ARG A 175 -9.74 1.72 18.22
N SER A 176 -9.72 1.85 19.54
CA SER A 176 -10.33 2.98 20.25
C SER A 176 -9.65 4.31 19.90
N SER A 177 -8.32 4.34 19.83
CA SER A 177 -7.54 5.54 19.44
C SER A 177 -7.86 6.02 18.04
N TRP A 178 -8.04 5.08 17.10
CA TRP A 178 -8.47 5.41 15.75
C TRP A 178 -9.90 5.93 15.71
N SER A 179 -10.84 5.25 16.37
CA SER A 179 -12.26 5.62 16.35
C SER A 179 -12.54 7.03 16.91
N GLN A 180 -11.71 7.49 17.84
CA GLN A 180 -11.80 8.80 18.46
C GLN A 180 -10.94 9.87 17.75
N ASN A 181 -10.29 9.54 16.62
CA ASN A 181 -9.38 10.41 15.87
C ASN A 181 -8.20 10.97 16.69
N LEU A 182 -7.63 10.15 17.57
CA LEU A 182 -6.57 10.57 18.51
C LEU A 182 -5.18 10.26 17.96
N ALA A 183 -4.74 11.09 17.01
CA ALA A 183 -3.54 10.87 16.20
C ALA A 183 -2.25 10.60 17.01
N GLU A 184 -2.01 11.33 18.10
CA GLU A 184 -0.82 11.20 18.94
C GLU A 184 -0.78 9.85 19.68
N SER A 185 -1.89 9.48 20.34
CA SER A 185 -2.02 8.22 21.07
C SER A 185 -1.93 7.03 20.12
N LEU A 186 -2.61 7.10 18.99
CA LEU A 186 -2.54 6.09 17.93
C LEU A 186 -1.11 5.89 17.42
N THR A 187 -0.37 6.98 17.18
CA THR A 187 1.02 6.93 16.72
C THR A 187 1.93 6.29 17.78
N ALA A 188 1.78 6.67 19.04
CA ALA A 188 2.59 6.11 20.14
C ALA A 188 2.35 4.62 20.34
N ILE A 189 1.08 4.20 20.39
CA ILE A 189 0.70 2.80 20.58
C ILE A 189 1.16 1.95 19.40
N SER A 190 0.89 2.38 18.15
CA SER A 190 1.26 1.62 16.95
C SER A 190 2.78 1.46 16.83
N SER A 191 3.51 2.54 17.11
CA SER A 191 4.97 2.57 17.12
C SER A 191 5.55 1.54 18.10
N ALA A 192 5.14 1.61 19.36
CA ALA A 192 5.63 0.68 20.37
C ALA A 192 5.20 -0.77 20.10
N THR A 193 3.98 -0.96 19.57
CA THR A 193 3.47 -2.30 19.23
C THR A 193 4.32 -2.94 18.13
N ALA A 194 4.70 -2.17 17.11
CA ALA A 194 5.61 -2.64 16.08
C ALA A 194 6.97 -3.04 16.67
N ASP A 195 7.54 -2.26 17.59
CA ASP A 195 8.81 -2.61 18.25
C ASP A 195 8.77 -3.97 18.97
N ALA A 196 7.70 -4.25 19.71
CA ALA A 196 7.56 -5.54 20.39
C ALA A 196 7.38 -6.70 19.39
N LEU A 197 6.51 -6.54 18.40
CA LEU A 197 6.28 -7.61 17.42
C LEU A 197 7.54 -7.92 16.61
N CYS A 198 8.36 -6.91 16.28
CA CYS A 198 9.66 -7.10 15.65
C CYS A 198 10.61 -7.88 16.54
N ALA A 199 10.79 -7.44 17.80
CA ALA A 199 11.67 -8.11 18.74
C ALA A 199 11.24 -9.58 18.98
N MET A 200 9.93 -9.83 19.11
CA MET A 200 9.40 -11.19 19.24
C MET A 200 9.70 -12.05 18.01
N ALA A 201 9.62 -11.49 16.81
CA ALA A 201 9.97 -12.20 15.58
C ALA A 201 11.49 -12.49 15.51
N GLU A 202 12.33 -11.52 15.85
CA GLU A 202 13.80 -11.68 15.90
C GLU A 202 14.25 -12.71 16.94
N GLU A 203 13.53 -12.82 18.06
CA GLU A 203 13.77 -13.81 19.12
C GLU A 203 13.20 -15.22 18.79
N GLY A 204 12.72 -15.45 17.56
CA GLY A 204 12.25 -16.76 17.09
C GLY A 204 10.83 -17.13 17.47
N ASN A 205 10.04 -16.20 18.02
CA ASN A 205 8.65 -16.43 18.44
C ASN A 205 7.62 -16.26 17.30
N HIS A 206 7.99 -16.60 16.05
CA HIS A 206 7.17 -16.38 14.85
C HIS A 206 5.76 -16.94 14.97
N ARG A 207 5.58 -18.12 15.60
CA ARG A 207 4.27 -18.75 15.79
C ARG A 207 3.29 -17.89 16.60
N ILE A 208 3.78 -17.15 17.59
CA ILE A 208 2.94 -16.28 18.42
C ILE A 208 2.47 -15.07 17.60
N VAL A 209 3.40 -14.47 16.85
CA VAL A 209 3.12 -13.36 15.94
C VAL A 209 2.14 -13.79 14.84
N ASP A 210 2.33 -14.96 14.24
CA ASP A 210 1.45 -15.49 13.20
C ASP A 210 0.03 -15.77 13.72
N ASN A 211 -0.09 -16.46 14.86
CA ASN A 211 -1.40 -16.75 15.47
C ASN A 211 -2.16 -15.48 15.83
N LEU A 212 -1.43 -14.46 16.30
CA LEU A 212 -2.01 -13.17 16.59
C LEU A 212 -2.56 -12.48 15.33
N LEU A 213 -1.74 -12.40 14.29
CA LEU A 213 -2.12 -11.73 13.05
C LEU A 213 -3.27 -12.46 12.36
N LYS A 214 -3.36 -13.78 12.55
CA LYS A 214 -4.52 -14.58 12.18
C LYS A 214 -5.77 -14.23 13.00
N ASP A 215 -5.69 -14.15 14.33
CA ASP A 215 -6.83 -13.76 15.17
C ASP A 215 -7.34 -12.34 14.84
N LEU A 216 -6.42 -11.43 14.53
CA LEU A 216 -6.72 -10.08 14.07
C LEU A 216 -7.46 -10.12 12.73
N ALA A 217 -6.92 -10.84 11.75
CA ALA A 217 -7.56 -11.07 10.45
C ALA A 217 -8.97 -11.67 10.60
N ASP A 218 -9.13 -12.66 11.47
CA ASP A 218 -10.42 -13.29 11.79
C ASP A 218 -11.40 -12.28 12.40
N THR A 219 -10.92 -11.43 13.30
CA THR A 219 -11.73 -10.39 13.93
C THR A 219 -12.22 -9.36 12.90
N ILE A 220 -11.35 -8.92 11.97
CA ILE A 220 -11.75 -8.02 10.88
C ILE A 220 -12.80 -8.68 10.00
N TYR A 221 -12.58 -9.94 9.61
CA TYR A 221 -13.51 -10.69 8.79
C TYR A 221 -14.89 -10.78 9.45
N ILE A 222 -14.94 -11.28 10.69
CA ILE A 222 -16.18 -11.42 11.46
C ILE A 222 -16.88 -10.07 11.56
N ALA A 223 -16.15 -9.02 11.91
CA ALA A 223 -16.69 -7.68 11.99
C ALA A 223 -17.32 -7.31 10.64
N SER A 224 -16.55 -7.30 9.55
CA SER A 224 -17.02 -6.89 8.21
C SER A 224 -18.24 -7.68 7.72
N SER A 225 -18.41 -8.93 8.17
CA SER A 225 -19.52 -9.84 7.82
C SER A 225 -20.80 -9.62 8.63
N SER A 226 -20.72 -8.94 9.77
CA SER A 226 -21.86 -8.77 10.67
C SER A 226 -22.75 -7.60 10.23
N SER A 227 -24.06 -7.84 10.10
CA SER A 227 -25.04 -6.83 9.67
C SER A 227 -25.48 -5.88 10.80
N GLN A 228 -24.97 -6.06 12.02
CA GLN A 228 -25.42 -5.36 13.23
C GLN A 228 -24.40 -4.35 13.78
N THR A 229 -23.22 -4.24 13.18
CA THR A 229 -22.19 -3.30 13.60
C THR A 229 -22.36 -1.99 12.85
N ASN A 230 -22.65 -0.91 13.58
CA ASN A 230 -22.55 0.47 13.08
C ASN A 230 -21.24 0.62 12.29
N ASP A 231 -21.31 1.22 11.10
CA ASP A 231 -20.19 1.35 10.15
C ASP A 231 -18.90 1.91 10.78
N THR A 232 -19.03 2.67 11.88
CA THR A 232 -17.90 3.21 12.67
C THR A 232 -17.00 2.15 13.31
N LYS A 233 -17.48 0.93 13.60
CA LYS A 233 -16.68 -0.12 14.25
C LYS A 233 -15.70 -0.82 13.29
N HIS A 234 -16.01 -0.99 12.01
CA HIS A 234 -15.07 -1.60 11.03
C HIS A 234 -13.94 -0.66 10.66
N ILE A 235 -14.30 0.60 10.42
CA ILE A 235 -13.37 1.69 10.11
C ILE A 235 -12.29 1.78 11.19
N SER A 236 -12.64 1.52 12.45
CA SER A 236 -11.71 1.57 13.58
C SER A 236 -10.65 0.45 13.60
N LEU A 237 -10.97 -0.76 13.12
CA LEU A 237 -10.04 -1.90 13.15
C LEU A 237 -9.12 -1.90 11.93
N SER A 238 -9.67 -1.56 10.76
CA SER A 238 -8.93 -1.32 9.52
C SER A 238 -7.92 -0.17 9.70
N GLY A 239 -8.35 0.92 10.34
CA GLY A 239 -7.47 2.03 10.70
C GLY A 239 -6.34 1.65 11.68
N ALA A 240 -6.64 0.85 12.71
CA ALA A 240 -5.65 0.38 13.67
C ALA A 240 -4.51 -0.40 13.01
N ILE A 241 -4.83 -1.28 12.06
CA ILE A 241 -3.83 -2.12 11.40
C ILE A 241 -3.07 -1.32 10.36
N GLN A 242 -3.71 -0.38 9.67
CA GLN A 242 -3.01 0.58 8.82
C GLN A 242 -1.98 1.38 9.63
N ALA A 243 -2.33 1.85 10.83
CA ALA A 243 -1.37 2.53 11.71
C ALA A 243 -0.20 1.62 12.11
N LEU A 244 -0.47 0.34 12.38
CA LEU A 244 0.56 -0.65 12.67
C LEU A 244 1.47 -0.91 11.46
N MET A 245 0.92 -1.04 10.26
CA MET A 245 1.69 -1.20 9.02
C MET A 245 2.55 0.04 8.72
N ILE A 246 2.03 1.25 8.94
CA ILE A 246 2.82 2.50 8.83
C ILE A 246 3.99 2.47 9.83
N ALA A 247 3.73 2.07 11.08
CA ALA A 247 4.76 1.96 12.11
C ALA A 247 5.84 0.91 11.76
N ALA A 248 5.46 -0.21 11.16
CA ALA A 248 6.37 -1.26 10.69
C ALA A 248 7.21 -0.79 9.49
N LEU A 249 6.58 -0.15 8.50
CA LEU A 249 7.25 0.45 7.34
C LEU A 249 8.29 1.49 7.76
N LYS A 250 7.99 2.31 8.78
CA LYS A 250 8.90 3.36 9.27
C LYS A 250 10.19 2.78 9.83
N ARG A 251 10.14 1.53 10.28
CA ARG A 251 11.24 0.79 10.89
C ARG A 251 11.98 -0.12 9.91
N ASN A 252 11.50 -0.24 8.67
CA ASN A 252 11.94 -1.28 7.72
C ASN A 252 11.85 -2.70 8.33
N ALA A 253 10.80 -2.98 9.08
CA ALA A 253 10.58 -4.29 9.69
C ALA A 253 10.00 -5.29 8.68
N ASP A 254 10.82 -5.75 7.72
CA ASP A 254 10.37 -6.52 6.55
C ASP A 254 9.55 -7.76 6.92
N VAL A 255 9.98 -8.54 7.91
CA VAL A 255 9.23 -9.73 8.39
C VAL A 255 7.83 -9.34 8.89
N LEU A 256 7.73 -8.28 9.71
CA LEU A 256 6.45 -7.83 10.24
C LEU A 256 5.55 -7.25 9.13
N ILE A 257 6.12 -6.53 8.17
CA ILE A 257 5.40 -5.99 7.01
C ILE A 257 4.83 -7.14 6.17
N GLU A 258 5.62 -8.17 5.90
CA GLU A 258 5.20 -9.34 5.13
C GLU A 258 4.06 -10.08 5.85
N THR A 259 4.21 -10.37 7.14
CA THR A 259 3.18 -11.12 7.89
C THR A 259 1.89 -10.31 8.08
N LEU A 260 1.99 -9.00 8.32
CA LEU A 260 0.81 -8.11 8.39
C LEU A 260 0.06 -8.09 7.06
N SER A 261 0.80 -7.92 5.95
CA SER A 261 0.21 -7.86 4.61
C SER A 261 -0.44 -9.19 4.23
N ALA A 262 0.22 -10.30 4.54
CA ALA A 262 -0.26 -11.66 4.36
C ALA A 262 -1.61 -11.92 5.03
N SER A 263 -1.71 -11.57 6.32
CA SER A 263 -2.92 -11.76 7.12
C SER A 263 -4.07 -10.88 6.62
N TRP A 264 -3.76 -9.66 6.17
CA TRP A 264 -4.76 -8.78 5.58
C TRP A 264 -5.28 -9.33 4.25
N VAL A 265 -4.39 -9.73 3.34
CA VAL A 265 -4.76 -10.32 2.05
C VAL A 265 -5.63 -11.56 2.27
N ALA A 266 -5.30 -12.43 3.24
CA ALA A 266 -6.12 -13.59 3.59
C ALA A 266 -7.51 -13.23 4.13
N THR A 267 -7.67 -12.07 4.77
CA THR A 267 -8.99 -11.56 5.20
C THR A 267 -9.83 -11.15 4.00
N TRP A 268 -9.21 -10.44 3.07
CA TRP A 268 -9.87 -10.00 1.84
C TRP A 268 -10.25 -11.20 0.95
N ASP A 269 -9.35 -12.17 0.86
CA ASP A 269 -9.52 -13.40 0.10
C ASP A 269 -10.72 -14.21 0.60
N ARG A 270 -10.86 -14.39 1.91
CA ARG A 270 -12.05 -15.03 2.50
C ARG A 270 -13.35 -14.29 2.22
N ALA A 271 -13.31 -12.95 2.21
CA ALA A 271 -14.46 -12.14 1.83
C ALA A 271 -14.79 -12.29 0.33
N ALA A 272 -13.77 -12.47 -0.51
CA ALA A 272 -13.92 -12.69 -1.95
C ALA A 272 -14.42 -14.10 -2.29
N GLU A 273 -13.88 -15.15 -1.69
CA GLU A 273 -14.29 -16.54 -1.92
C GLU A 273 -15.76 -16.79 -1.57
N THR A 274 -16.33 -16.01 -0.66
CA THR A 274 -17.72 -16.13 -0.22
C THR A 274 -18.68 -15.17 -0.93
N TRP A 275 -18.25 -14.42 -1.96
CA TRP A 275 -18.95 -13.27 -2.57
C TRP A 275 -20.37 -13.56 -3.08
N HIS A 276 -20.74 -14.83 -3.28
CA HIS A 276 -22.08 -15.21 -3.73
C HIS A 276 -23.21 -14.86 -2.74
N THR A 277 -22.90 -14.49 -1.50
CA THR A 277 -23.90 -14.03 -0.52
C THR A 277 -24.00 -12.50 -0.47
N SER A 278 -25.20 -11.98 -0.23
CA SER A 278 -25.40 -10.53 -0.06
C SER A 278 -24.59 -9.94 1.10
N LYS A 279 -24.34 -10.72 2.16
CA LYS A 279 -23.53 -10.31 3.32
C LYS A 279 -22.06 -10.14 2.97
N SER A 280 -21.43 -11.13 2.34
CA SER A 280 -20.02 -11.09 1.95
C SER A 280 -19.74 -10.03 0.88
N LYS A 281 -20.66 -9.83 -0.07
CA LYS A 281 -20.58 -8.73 -1.04
C LYS A 281 -20.54 -7.36 -0.34
N ASN A 282 -21.39 -7.15 0.68
CA ASN A 282 -21.36 -5.92 1.48
C ASN A 282 -20.05 -5.79 2.28
N SER A 283 -19.52 -6.88 2.83
CA SER A 283 -18.25 -6.89 3.57
C SER A 283 -17.09 -6.43 2.71
N LEU A 284 -16.98 -6.97 1.49
CA LEU A 284 -15.88 -6.62 0.62
C LEU A 284 -16.02 -5.20 0.06
N GLN A 285 -17.24 -4.75 -0.25
CA GLN A 285 -17.50 -3.35 -0.59
C GLN A 285 -17.08 -2.38 0.54
N LYS A 286 -17.34 -2.73 1.80
CA LYS A 286 -16.90 -1.93 2.95
C LYS A 286 -15.37 -1.86 3.02
N LEU A 287 -14.67 -3.00 2.89
CA LEU A 287 -13.20 -3.03 2.88
C LEU A 287 -12.62 -2.19 1.73
N MET A 288 -13.23 -2.24 0.53
CA MET A 288 -12.83 -1.39 -0.60
C MET A 288 -13.02 0.10 -0.31
N ALA A 289 -14.17 0.49 0.24
CA ALA A 289 -14.45 1.89 0.57
C ALA A 289 -13.49 2.42 1.65
N GLU A 290 -13.21 1.62 2.68
CA GLU A 290 -12.25 2.00 3.73
C GLU A 290 -10.83 2.23 3.18
N ARG A 291 -10.37 1.36 2.27
CA ARG A 291 -9.06 1.55 1.63
C ARG A 291 -9.04 2.79 0.74
N GLU A 292 -10.13 3.03 0.00
CA GLU A 292 -10.30 4.20 -0.85
C GLU A 292 -10.20 5.50 -0.04
N ASP A 293 -10.93 5.57 1.09
CA ASP A 293 -10.92 6.70 2.01
C ASP A 293 -9.55 6.88 2.67
N ALA A 294 -8.90 5.79 3.09
CA ALA A 294 -7.57 5.82 3.69
C ALA A 294 -6.51 6.41 2.75
N ILE A 295 -6.57 6.07 1.46
CA ILE A 295 -5.69 6.63 0.44
C ILE A 295 -6.03 8.11 0.23
N CYS A 296 -7.30 8.45 0.06
CA CYS A 296 -7.73 9.84 -0.15
C CYS A 296 -7.28 10.77 0.99
N LEU A 297 -7.55 10.39 2.25
CA LEU A 297 -7.15 11.13 3.44
C LEU A 297 -5.62 11.14 3.64
N GLY A 298 -4.94 10.05 3.29
CA GLY A 298 -3.49 9.96 3.38
C GLY A 298 -2.77 10.95 2.47
N VAL A 299 -3.40 11.32 1.34
CA VAL A 299 -2.85 12.28 0.36
C VAL A 299 -3.06 13.74 0.79
N GLU A 300 -4.15 14.06 1.50
CA GLU A 300 -4.43 15.42 1.98
C GLU A 300 -3.35 15.97 2.94
N ASN A 301 -2.63 15.10 3.65
CA ASN A 301 -1.73 15.50 4.74
C ASN A 301 -0.29 15.90 4.33
N LYS A 302 -0.04 16.18 3.03
CA LYS A 302 1.26 16.50 2.39
C LYS A 302 2.33 15.40 2.51
N PRO A 303 3.16 15.19 1.47
CA PRO A 303 4.27 14.25 1.55
C PRO A 303 5.42 14.90 2.33
N HIS A 304 6.16 14.11 3.13
CA HIS A 304 7.62 13.95 3.02
C HIS A 304 8.17 13.11 4.19
N LYS A 305 8.96 12.08 3.83
CA LYS A 305 9.86 11.25 4.65
C LYS A 305 9.27 10.14 5.55
N SER A 306 7.95 10.03 5.73
CA SER A 306 7.35 8.93 6.51
C SER A 306 6.45 8.02 5.66
N PRO A 307 6.35 6.71 5.97
CA PRO A 307 5.41 5.82 5.31
C PRO A 307 3.97 6.33 5.42
N SER A 308 3.20 6.10 4.37
CA SER A 308 1.86 6.65 4.16
C SER A 308 0.81 5.55 3.93
N SER A 309 -0.46 5.94 3.86
CA SER A 309 -1.55 5.03 3.43
C SER A 309 -1.31 4.42 2.05
N TRP A 310 -0.59 5.14 1.18
CA TRP A 310 -0.17 4.64 -0.12
C TRP A 310 0.82 3.48 0.02
N ASP A 311 1.86 3.62 0.85
CA ASP A 311 2.87 2.58 1.03
C ASP A 311 2.24 1.29 1.59
N VAL A 312 1.30 1.42 2.52
CA VAL A 312 0.50 0.29 3.02
C VAL A 312 -0.27 -0.38 1.88
N SER A 313 -1.03 0.40 1.11
CA SER A 313 -1.87 -0.14 0.03
C SER A 313 -1.04 -0.80 -1.07
N PHE A 314 0.13 -0.23 -1.37
CA PHE A 314 1.09 -0.79 -2.31
C PHE A 314 1.65 -2.13 -1.82
N GLN A 315 2.05 -2.24 -0.55
CA GLN A 315 2.51 -3.51 0.04
C GLN A 315 1.42 -4.59 0.06
N LEU A 316 0.17 -4.21 0.34
CA LEU A 316 -0.96 -5.13 0.28
C LEU A 316 -1.17 -5.67 -1.14
N LEU A 317 -1.11 -4.81 -2.15
CA LEU A 317 -1.26 -5.22 -3.55
C LEU A 317 -0.09 -6.09 -4.02
N LEU A 318 1.14 -5.71 -3.65
CA LEU A 318 2.33 -6.51 -3.90
C LEU A 318 2.17 -7.91 -3.31
N THR A 319 1.70 -8.02 -2.06
CA THR A 319 1.47 -9.29 -1.37
C THR A 319 0.37 -10.13 -2.02
N ALA A 320 -0.70 -9.49 -2.48
CA ALA A 320 -1.77 -10.18 -3.20
C ALA A 320 -1.27 -10.79 -4.52
N ILE A 321 -0.44 -10.05 -5.26
CA ILE A 321 0.16 -10.52 -6.52
C ILE A 321 1.16 -11.65 -6.27
N THR A 322 2.08 -11.50 -5.33
CA THR A 322 3.10 -12.53 -5.04
C THR A 322 2.48 -13.83 -4.55
N ARG A 323 1.30 -13.76 -3.90
CA ARG A 323 0.54 -14.93 -3.44
C ARG A 323 -0.47 -15.47 -4.46
N GLY A 324 -0.56 -14.90 -5.66
CA GLY A 324 -1.48 -15.35 -6.71
C GLY A 324 -2.96 -15.20 -6.35
N LYS A 325 -3.32 -14.16 -5.58
CA LYS A 325 -4.70 -13.89 -5.17
C LYS A 325 -5.36 -12.91 -6.14
N ASP A 326 -5.80 -13.41 -7.29
CA ASP A 326 -6.30 -12.62 -8.42
C ASP A 326 -7.53 -11.76 -8.08
N ASP A 327 -8.54 -12.31 -7.38
CA ASP A 327 -9.75 -11.57 -7.01
C ASP A 327 -9.45 -10.43 -6.02
N VAL A 328 -8.54 -10.67 -5.07
CA VAL A 328 -8.07 -9.66 -4.13
C VAL A 328 -7.24 -8.61 -4.85
N ARG A 329 -6.33 -9.02 -5.75
CA ARG A 329 -5.53 -8.12 -6.59
C ARG A 329 -6.44 -7.16 -7.35
N ASP A 330 -7.47 -7.66 -8.02
CA ASP A 330 -8.34 -6.83 -8.86
C ASP A 330 -9.19 -5.89 -8.01
N SER A 331 -9.79 -6.39 -6.93
CA SER A 331 -10.59 -5.57 -5.99
C SER A 331 -9.76 -4.47 -5.31
N LEU A 332 -8.54 -4.80 -4.87
CA LEU A 332 -7.64 -3.85 -4.22
C LEU A 332 -7.10 -2.82 -5.22
N SER A 333 -6.77 -3.24 -6.44
CA SER A 333 -6.35 -2.32 -7.51
C SER A 333 -7.47 -1.32 -7.81
N ASP A 334 -8.71 -1.78 -7.90
CA ASP A 334 -9.86 -0.91 -8.13
C ASP A 334 -10.01 0.12 -7.01
N SER A 335 -9.91 -0.29 -5.74
CA SER A 335 -9.97 0.61 -4.58
C SER A 335 -8.82 1.63 -4.60
N ILE A 336 -7.59 1.19 -4.91
CA ILE A 336 -6.42 2.06 -4.98
C ILE A 336 -6.59 3.14 -6.05
N ILE A 337 -6.99 2.75 -7.26
CA ILE A 337 -7.19 3.71 -8.36
C ILE A 337 -8.34 4.68 -8.05
N SER A 338 -9.45 4.21 -7.49
CA SER A 338 -10.54 5.11 -7.04
C SER A 338 -10.05 6.11 -5.98
N GLY A 339 -9.26 5.64 -5.01
CA GLY A 339 -8.75 6.47 -3.92
C GLY A 339 -7.78 7.53 -4.42
N LEU A 340 -6.88 7.14 -5.33
CA LEU A 340 -5.97 8.07 -6.01
C LEU A 340 -6.72 9.07 -6.89
N ALA A 341 -7.80 8.66 -7.58
CA ALA A 341 -8.59 9.56 -8.42
C ALA A 341 -9.28 10.63 -7.58
N ARG A 342 -9.87 10.24 -6.44
CA ARG A 342 -10.46 11.18 -5.47
C ARG A 342 -9.42 12.09 -4.85
N ALA A 343 -8.27 11.55 -4.48
CA ALA A 343 -7.16 12.34 -3.95
C ALA A 343 -6.67 13.39 -4.96
N ARG A 344 -6.52 13.01 -6.23
CA ARG A 344 -6.07 13.88 -7.32
C ARG A 344 -6.91 15.15 -7.46
N ILE A 345 -8.23 15.05 -7.31
CA ILE A 345 -9.15 16.20 -7.39
C ILE A 345 -8.85 17.24 -6.29
N LYS A 346 -8.29 16.79 -5.17
CA LYS A 346 -8.00 17.63 -3.99
C LYS A 346 -6.57 18.20 -3.98
N VAL A 347 -5.68 17.69 -4.84
CA VAL A 347 -4.30 18.18 -4.95
C VAL A 347 -4.26 19.34 -5.94
N GLU A 348 -3.69 20.48 -5.53
CA GLU A 348 -3.64 21.73 -6.35
C GLU A 348 -3.03 21.51 -7.74
N ASP A 349 -1.91 20.77 -7.83
CA ASP A 349 -1.24 20.47 -9.11
C ASP A 349 -1.91 19.33 -9.90
N GLY A 350 -2.93 18.67 -9.32
CA GLY A 350 -3.67 17.58 -9.96
C GLY A 350 -2.83 16.35 -10.32
N SER A 351 -1.61 16.21 -9.79
CA SER A 351 -0.71 15.08 -10.03
C SER A 351 -0.40 14.32 -8.75
N VAL A 352 -0.39 12.99 -8.83
CA VAL A 352 -0.10 12.10 -7.70
C VAL A 352 1.34 11.55 -7.73
N ARG A 353 2.15 11.94 -8.72
CA ARG A 353 3.54 11.43 -8.90
C ARG A 353 4.42 11.54 -7.65
N PRO A 354 4.44 12.66 -6.90
CA PRO A 354 5.30 12.79 -5.72
C PRO A 354 4.96 11.78 -4.62
N LEU A 355 3.71 11.31 -4.58
CA LEU A 355 3.21 10.37 -3.57
C LEU A 355 3.65 8.95 -3.89
N VAL A 356 3.52 8.56 -5.16
CA VAL A 356 3.72 7.16 -5.56
C VAL A 356 5.20 6.82 -5.82
N ARG A 357 6.05 7.82 -6.09
CA ARG A 357 7.47 7.64 -6.47
C ARG A 357 8.32 6.86 -5.46
N GLY A 358 8.06 7.00 -4.16
CA GLY A 358 8.88 6.38 -3.11
C GLY A 358 8.86 4.85 -3.15
N SER A 359 7.67 4.26 -3.32
CA SER A 359 7.48 2.81 -3.28
C SER A 359 7.97 2.12 -4.55
N PHE A 360 8.07 2.84 -5.67
CA PHE A 360 8.56 2.30 -6.94
C PHE A 360 10.07 2.29 -7.05
N ASN A 361 10.79 3.27 -6.49
CA ASN A 361 12.23 3.42 -6.76
C ASN A 361 13.11 2.49 -5.93
N LYS A 362 12.71 2.18 -4.69
CA LYS A 362 13.55 1.45 -3.71
C LYS A 362 14.09 0.09 -4.20
N PRO A 363 13.29 -0.79 -4.84
CA PRO A 363 13.80 -2.08 -5.31
C PRO A 363 14.86 -1.97 -6.41
N PHE A 364 14.76 -0.94 -7.27
CA PHE A 364 15.70 -0.72 -8.37
C PHE A 364 17.04 -0.16 -7.88
N THR A 365 17.04 0.59 -6.79
CA THR A 365 18.30 1.09 -6.18
C THR A 365 19.04 0.03 -5.39
N ASP A 366 18.31 -0.93 -4.81
CA ASP A 366 18.87 -1.95 -3.92
C ASP A 366 19.44 -3.17 -4.69
N GLY A 367 19.20 -3.25 -6.01
CA GLY A 367 19.69 -4.34 -6.87
C GLY A 367 18.94 -5.67 -6.71
N ASP A 368 17.81 -5.66 -6.00
CA ASP A 368 16.95 -6.83 -5.80
C ASP A 368 16.04 -7.04 -7.02
N ASN A 369 16.51 -7.85 -7.96
CA ASN A 369 15.83 -8.11 -9.23
C ASN A 369 14.47 -8.81 -9.05
N GLU A 370 14.33 -9.70 -8.06
CA GLU A 370 13.07 -10.40 -7.79
C GLU A 370 12.02 -9.44 -7.26
N ARG A 371 12.39 -8.59 -6.30
CA ARG A 371 11.50 -7.55 -5.77
C ARG A 371 11.20 -6.49 -6.82
N ALA A 372 12.15 -6.13 -7.68
CA ALA A 372 11.92 -5.21 -8.80
C ALA A 372 10.90 -5.78 -9.81
N ALA A 373 10.93 -7.09 -10.07
CA ALA A 373 9.93 -7.77 -10.89
C ALA A 373 8.54 -7.74 -10.24
N ALA A 374 8.43 -8.05 -8.95
CA ALA A 374 7.17 -8.03 -8.24
C ALA A 374 6.56 -6.62 -8.14
N VAL A 375 7.40 -5.59 -7.89
CA VAL A 375 6.99 -4.17 -7.89
C VAL A 375 6.58 -3.71 -9.29
N SER A 376 7.26 -4.16 -10.34
CA SER A 376 6.89 -3.83 -11.71
C SER A 376 5.56 -4.46 -12.11
N ASN A 377 5.31 -5.72 -11.76
CA ASN A 377 4.01 -6.37 -11.95
C ASN A 377 2.88 -5.64 -11.20
N THR A 378 3.16 -5.20 -9.97
CA THR A 378 2.25 -4.36 -9.19
C THR A 378 1.92 -3.05 -9.90
N CYS A 379 2.94 -2.40 -10.48
CA CYS A 379 2.75 -1.18 -11.25
C CYS A 379 1.90 -1.42 -12.51
N MET A 380 2.20 -2.47 -13.28
CA MET A 380 1.44 -2.82 -14.48
C MET A 380 -0.02 -3.07 -14.15
N GLN A 381 -0.31 -3.73 -13.04
CA GLN A 381 -1.67 -3.94 -12.58
C GLN A 381 -2.41 -2.63 -12.27
N LEU A 382 -1.73 -1.66 -11.63
CA LEU A 382 -2.32 -0.36 -11.36
C LEU A 382 -2.55 0.45 -12.64
N ILE A 383 -1.60 0.45 -13.57
CA ILE A 383 -1.75 1.12 -14.88
C ILE A 383 -2.91 0.51 -15.66
N ARG A 384 -2.96 -0.83 -15.73
CA ARG A 384 -4.08 -1.60 -16.31
C ARG A 384 -5.42 -1.16 -15.74
N THR A 385 -5.51 -1.14 -14.42
CA THR A 385 -6.74 -0.77 -13.71
C THR A 385 -7.12 0.69 -13.97
N ALA A 386 -6.16 1.61 -14.03
CA ALA A 386 -6.39 3.01 -14.37
C ALA A 386 -6.94 3.17 -15.79
N ILE A 387 -6.37 2.48 -16.77
CA ILE A 387 -6.85 2.47 -18.16
C ILE A 387 -8.28 1.92 -18.23
N ARG A 388 -8.54 0.78 -17.58
CA ARG A 388 -9.88 0.15 -17.53
C ARG A 388 -10.93 1.08 -16.92
N LYS A 389 -10.55 1.86 -15.90
CA LYS A 389 -11.40 2.87 -15.26
C LYS A 389 -11.47 4.20 -15.99
N ARG A 390 -10.80 4.36 -17.14
CA ARG A 390 -10.70 5.62 -17.91
C ARG A 390 -10.11 6.78 -17.10
N GLU A 391 -9.18 6.46 -16.21
CA GLU A 391 -8.43 7.43 -15.42
C GLU A 391 -7.11 7.81 -16.12
N ASP A 392 -7.21 8.40 -17.31
CA ASP A 392 -6.06 8.64 -18.21
C ASP A 392 -4.92 9.42 -17.55
N LYS A 393 -5.24 10.43 -16.73
CA LYS A 393 -4.21 11.20 -16.01
C LYS A 393 -3.49 10.35 -14.96
N LEU A 394 -4.17 9.41 -14.29
CA LEU A 394 -3.52 8.49 -13.35
C LEU A 394 -2.65 7.47 -14.09
N ALA A 395 -3.14 6.94 -15.22
CA ALA A 395 -2.35 6.03 -16.06
C ALA A 395 -1.05 6.72 -16.52
N LYS A 396 -1.13 7.99 -16.95
CA LYS A 396 0.04 8.83 -17.29
C LYS A 396 1.00 9.02 -16.12
N ASP A 397 0.47 9.32 -14.93
CA ASP A 397 1.30 9.53 -13.72
C ASP A 397 2.02 8.26 -13.26
N LEU A 398 1.31 7.13 -13.20
CA LEU A 398 1.86 5.82 -12.84
C LEU A 398 2.93 5.38 -13.85
N SER A 399 2.65 5.52 -15.15
CA SER A 399 3.58 5.19 -16.22
C SER A 399 4.85 6.04 -16.16
N ALA A 400 4.72 7.36 -15.94
CA ALA A 400 5.86 8.25 -15.80
C ALA A 400 6.76 7.87 -14.61
N VAL A 401 6.15 7.45 -13.50
CA VAL A 401 6.90 7.07 -12.30
C VAL A 401 7.63 5.74 -12.50
N TRP A 402 6.99 4.74 -13.10
CA TRP A 402 7.64 3.47 -13.36
C TRP A 402 8.76 3.56 -14.39
N VAL A 403 8.57 4.32 -15.48
CA VAL A 403 9.64 4.57 -16.46
C VAL A 403 10.82 5.29 -15.81
N ALA A 404 10.56 6.27 -14.94
CA ALA A 404 11.63 6.92 -14.20
C ALA A 404 12.38 5.98 -13.26
N ALA A 405 11.71 4.96 -12.71
CA ALA A 405 12.33 3.93 -11.86
C ALA A 405 13.16 2.92 -12.69
N LEU A 406 12.69 2.53 -13.87
CA LEU A 406 13.43 1.66 -14.79
C LEU A 406 14.82 2.21 -15.15
N ASP A 407 14.90 3.51 -15.42
CA ASP A 407 16.17 4.16 -15.75
C ASP A 407 17.16 4.26 -14.58
N MET A 408 16.72 3.98 -13.34
CA MET A 408 17.62 3.91 -12.18
C MET A 408 18.38 2.58 -12.11
N ASN A 409 18.00 1.58 -12.93
CA ASN A 409 18.62 0.27 -12.93
C ASN A 409 19.84 0.24 -13.87
N ASN A 410 21.01 -0.13 -13.34
CA ASN A 410 22.30 0.18 -13.96
C ASN A 410 22.78 -0.82 -15.04
N THR A 411 22.08 -1.93 -15.28
CA THR A 411 22.52 -2.93 -16.28
C THR A 411 21.46 -3.21 -17.34
N ASP A 412 21.87 -3.09 -18.61
CA ASP A 412 20.99 -3.26 -19.78
C ASP A 412 20.32 -4.64 -19.82
N ASN A 413 21.09 -5.69 -19.51
CA ASN A 413 20.59 -7.07 -19.47
C ASN A 413 19.53 -7.30 -18.38
N ALA A 414 19.70 -6.74 -17.18
CA ALA A 414 18.71 -6.90 -16.10
C ALA A 414 17.40 -6.19 -16.44
N VAL A 415 17.47 -5.01 -17.04
CA VAL A 415 16.28 -4.28 -17.50
C VAL A 415 15.56 -5.04 -18.60
N MET A 416 16.28 -5.60 -19.58
CA MET A 416 15.67 -6.37 -20.65
C MET A 416 15.00 -7.66 -20.14
N LEU A 417 15.60 -8.37 -19.18
CA LEU A 417 14.98 -9.52 -18.53
C LEU A 417 13.71 -9.13 -17.77
N LEU A 418 13.76 -8.02 -17.02
CA LEU A 418 12.60 -7.49 -16.32
C LEU A 418 11.46 -7.13 -17.28
N LEU A 419 11.76 -6.42 -18.38
CA LEU A 419 10.78 -6.07 -19.41
C LEU A 419 10.19 -7.31 -20.07
N HIS A 420 11.02 -8.32 -20.32
CA HIS A 420 10.56 -9.58 -20.87
C HIS A 420 9.53 -10.25 -19.94
N ASP A 421 9.79 -10.29 -18.63
CA ASP A 421 8.93 -11.00 -17.69
C ASP A 421 7.64 -10.24 -17.34
N VAL A 422 7.71 -8.90 -17.31
CA VAL A 422 6.60 -8.04 -16.88
C VAL A 422 5.75 -7.54 -18.05
N LEU A 423 6.32 -7.38 -19.25
CA LEU A 423 5.63 -6.85 -20.42
C LEU A 423 5.59 -7.86 -21.57
N THR A 424 6.74 -8.30 -22.07
CA THR A 424 6.80 -9.06 -23.33
C THR A 424 6.06 -10.38 -23.21
N ARG A 425 6.42 -11.21 -22.23
CA ARG A 425 5.86 -12.54 -22.04
C ARG A 425 4.35 -12.51 -21.71
N PRO A 426 3.84 -11.67 -20.78
CA PRO A 426 2.40 -11.57 -20.54
C PRO A 426 1.60 -11.11 -21.77
N PHE A 427 2.11 -10.12 -22.51
CA PHE A 427 1.43 -9.61 -23.70
C PHE A 427 1.40 -10.66 -24.82
N THR A 428 2.54 -11.28 -25.10
CA THR A 428 2.65 -12.38 -26.08
C THR A 428 1.68 -13.51 -25.76
N ARG A 429 1.59 -13.93 -24.48
CA ARG A 429 0.64 -14.95 -24.03
C ARG A 429 -0.80 -14.55 -24.34
N THR A 430 -1.22 -13.33 -24.02
CA THR A 430 -2.60 -12.90 -24.30
C THR A 430 -2.95 -12.90 -25.79
N ILE A 431 -1.98 -12.67 -26.68
CA ILE A 431 -2.17 -12.76 -28.13
C ILE A 431 -2.28 -14.22 -28.57
N ILE A 432 -1.40 -15.09 -28.06
CA ILE A 432 -1.40 -16.54 -28.37
C ILE A 432 -2.69 -17.20 -27.88
N ASP A 433 -3.15 -16.83 -26.68
CA ASP A 433 -4.35 -17.39 -26.05
C ASP A 433 -5.65 -16.95 -26.76
N GLY A 434 -5.57 -16.00 -27.68
CA GLY A 434 -6.73 -15.54 -28.46
C GLY A 434 -7.63 -14.52 -27.75
N ASP A 435 -7.21 -14.00 -26.59
CA ASP A 435 -8.02 -13.04 -25.81
C ASP A 435 -7.81 -11.62 -26.33
N GLU A 436 -8.56 -11.25 -27.37
CA GLU A 436 -8.48 -9.94 -28.02
C GLU A 436 -8.63 -8.76 -27.04
N SER A 437 -9.47 -8.91 -26.02
CA SER A 437 -9.72 -7.86 -25.03
C SER A 437 -8.49 -7.62 -24.16
N LYS A 438 -7.92 -8.69 -23.59
CA LYS A 438 -6.70 -8.58 -22.78
C LYS A 438 -5.47 -8.22 -23.62
N ALA A 439 -5.39 -8.71 -24.86
CA ALA A 439 -4.34 -8.33 -25.79
C ALA A 439 -4.39 -6.83 -26.10
N ARG A 440 -5.59 -6.28 -26.33
CA ARG A 440 -5.76 -4.84 -26.54
C ARG A 440 -5.35 -4.04 -25.31
N GLU A 441 -5.76 -4.47 -24.12
CA GLU A 441 -5.43 -3.81 -22.86
C GLU A 441 -3.91 -3.81 -22.60
N ASN A 442 -3.24 -4.96 -22.72
CA ASN A 442 -1.78 -5.07 -22.60
C ASN A 442 -1.05 -4.26 -23.69
N GLY A 443 -1.59 -4.25 -24.91
CA GLY A 443 -1.11 -3.42 -26.00
C GLY A 443 -1.15 -1.92 -25.63
N THR A 444 -2.27 -1.44 -25.09
CA THR A 444 -2.44 -0.06 -24.64
C THR A 444 -1.49 0.30 -23.49
N ILE A 445 -1.28 -0.60 -22.52
CA ILE A 445 -0.29 -0.39 -21.44
C ILE A 445 1.09 -0.17 -22.03
N GLY A 446 1.55 -1.06 -22.92
CA GLY A 446 2.87 -0.94 -23.51
C GLY A 446 3.07 0.36 -24.31
N ILE A 447 2.02 0.81 -25.03
CA ILE A 447 2.04 2.11 -25.70
C ILE A 447 2.13 3.26 -24.67
N GLU A 448 1.32 3.25 -23.61
CA GLU A 448 1.36 4.32 -22.58
C GLU A 448 2.73 4.43 -21.91
N LEU A 449 3.42 3.31 -21.70
CA LEU A 449 4.79 3.31 -21.17
C LEU A 449 5.79 3.94 -22.15
N ILE A 450 5.67 3.65 -23.45
CA ILE A 450 6.50 4.31 -24.48
C ILE A 450 6.23 5.81 -24.50
N LEU A 451 4.96 6.22 -24.45
CA LEU A 451 4.58 7.64 -24.40
C LEU A 451 5.13 8.33 -23.15
N ALA A 452 5.07 7.67 -21.99
CA ALA A 452 5.65 8.17 -20.75
C ALA A 452 7.18 8.35 -20.87
N ALA A 453 7.88 7.42 -21.53
CA ALA A 453 9.31 7.54 -21.80
C ALA A 453 9.64 8.71 -22.75
N ILE A 454 8.84 8.92 -23.80
CA ILE A 454 8.99 10.06 -24.72
C ILE A 454 8.74 11.38 -23.99
N ARG A 455 7.63 11.49 -23.24
CA ARG A 455 7.32 12.69 -22.43
C ARG A 455 8.40 13.00 -21.40
N GLY A 456 9.05 11.95 -20.86
CA GLY A 456 10.16 12.04 -19.92
C GLY A 456 11.54 12.20 -20.55
N GLN A 457 11.64 12.26 -21.90
CA GLN A 457 12.90 12.32 -22.66
C GLN A 457 13.90 11.22 -22.28
N ARG A 458 13.40 9.99 -22.07
CA ARG A 458 14.18 8.84 -21.61
C ARG A 458 14.62 7.94 -22.76
N ALA A 459 15.64 8.37 -23.51
CA ALA A 459 16.08 7.71 -24.76
C ALA A 459 16.33 6.19 -24.64
N SER A 460 16.96 5.74 -23.55
CA SER A 460 17.18 4.33 -23.23
C SER A 460 15.86 3.56 -23.07
N SER A 461 14.94 4.09 -22.27
CA SER A 461 13.65 3.48 -22.01
C SER A 461 12.74 3.46 -23.25
N ILE A 462 12.76 4.51 -24.08
CA ILE A 462 11.98 4.57 -25.34
C ILE A 462 12.31 3.34 -26.20
N SER A 463 13.60 3.14 -26.48
CA SER A 463 14.07 2.07 -27.38
C SER A 463 13.78 0.68 -26.80
N ARG A 464 14.02 0.48 -25.49
CA ARG A 464 13.76 -0.80 -24.81
C ARG A 464 12.28 -1.16 -24.77
N LEU A 465 11.41 -0.20 -24.47
CA LEU A 465 9.96 -0.42 -24.39
C LEU A 465 9.36 -0.68 -25.78
N ALA A 466 9.78 0.08 -26.79
CA ALA A 466 9.38 -0.15 -28.18
C ALA A 466 9.78 -1.56 -28.64
N ARG A 467 11.04 -1.97 -28.38
CA ARG A 467 11.52 -3.32 -28.66
C ARG A 467 10.72 -4.40 -27.95
N SER A 468 10.46 -4.24 -26.64
CA SER A 468 9.66 -5.19 -25.86
C SER A 468 8.25 -5.36 -26.43
N TRP A 469 7.60 -4.26 -26.82
CA TRP A 469 6.26 -4.30 -27.40
C TRP A 469 6.25 -5.02 -28.75
N VAL A 470 7.19 -4.68 -29.63
CA VAL A 470 7.30 -5.27 -30.97
C VAL A 470 7.65 -6.75 -30.92
N LEU A 471 8.59 -7.15 -30.06
CA LEU A 471 8.92 -8.56 -29.84
C LEU A 471 7.69 -9.36 -29.43
N SER A 472 6.77 -8.77 -28.67
CA SER A 472 5.54 -9.45 -28.26
C SER A 472 4.64 -9.80 -29.45
N LEU A 473 4.56 -8.92 -30.45
CA LEU A 473 3.82 -9.20 -31.68
C LEU A 473 4.53 -10.26 -32.51
N ILE A 474 5.84 -10.10 -32.71
CA ILE A 474 6.67 -10.99 -33.51
C ILE A 474 6.64 -12.42 -32.97
N ASP A 475 6.74 -12.59 -31.65
CA ASP A 475 6.79 -13.91 -31.01
C ASP A 475 5.43 -14.63 -31.07
N ALA A 476 4.33 -13.89 -31.22
CA ALA A 476 2.99 -14.44 -31.37
C ALA A 476 2.66 -14.89 -32.81
N LEU A 477 3.25 -14.24 -33.83
CA LEU A 477 2.94 -14.49 -35.25
C LEU A 477 3.13 -15.96 -35.71
N PRO A 478 4.24 -16.66 -35.38
CA PRO A 478 4.45 -18.05 -35.80
C PRO A 478 3.41 -19.05 -35.30
N ARG A 479 2.51 -18.64 -34.39
CA ARG A 479 1.51 -19.49 -33.75
C ARG A 479 0.09 -19.29 -34.29
N GLY A 480 -0.05 -18.61 -35.42
CA GLY A 480 -1.35 -18.40 -36.08
C GLY A 480 -2.15 -17.21 -35.56
N SER A 481 -1.56 -16.33 -34.75
CA SER A 481 -2.23 -15.16 -34.17
C SER A 481 -2.23 -13.91 -35.07
N SER A 482 -2.08 -14.08 -36.40
CA SER A 482 -1.97 -12.98 -37.37
C SER A 482 -3.14 -12.01 -37.28
N ASP A 483 -4.37 -12.52 -37.17
CA ASP A 483 -5.58 -11.69 -37.13
C ASP A 483 -5.58 -10.73 -35.93
N ILE A 484 -5.17 -11.21 -34.75
CA ILE A 484 -5.12 -10.40 -33.53
C ILE A 484 -4.04 -9.33 -33.64
N VAL A 485 -2.87 -9.67 -34.20
CA VAL A 485 -1.79 -8.71 -34.44
C VAL A 485 -2.27 -7.60 -35.38
N SER A 486 -2.90 -7.94 -36.51
CA SER A 486 -3.46 -6.95 -37.44
C SER A 486 -4.54 -6.09 -36.79
N GLN A 487 -5.40 -6.66 -35.95
CA GLN A 487 -6.41 -5.91 -35.19
C GLN A 487 -5.80 -4.93 -34.18
N LEU A 488 -4.71 -5.32 -33.50
CA LEU A 488 -4.00 -4.45 -32.55
C LEU A 488 -3.36 -3.27 -33.27
N ILE A 489 -2.72 -3.52 -34.42
CA ILE A 489 -2.16 -2.46 -35.28
C ILE A 489 -3.27 -1.52 -35.76
N ALA A 490 -4.40 -2.06 -36.25
CA ALA A 490 -5.53 -1.26 -36.70
C ALA A 490 -6.22 -0.46 -35.57
N ALA A 491 -6.25 -0.98 -34.35
CA ALA A 491 -6.72 -0.25 -33.19
C ALA A 491 -5.78 0.93 -32.87
N ARG A 492 -4.47 0.73 -32.99
CA ARG A 492 -3.47 1.78 -32.81
C ARG A 492 -3.58 2.86 -33.90
N THR A 493 -3.81 2.47 -35.16
CA THR A 493 -4.06 3.40 -36.28
C THR A 493 -5.20 4.34 -35.94
N ARG A 494 -6.35 3.79 -35.52
CA ARG A 494 -7.55 4.57 -35.16
C ARG A 494 -7.26 5.55 -34.03
N GLN A 495 -6.61 5.08 -32.96
CA GLN A 495 -6.25 5.94 -31.83
C GLN A 495 -5.28 7.06 -32.24
N LEU A 496 -4.29 6.78 -33.09
CA LEU A 496 -3.38 7.80 -33.60
C LEU A 496 -4.12 8.85 -34.44
N THR A 497 -5.03 8.44 -35.33
CA THR A 497 -5.88 9.37 -36.10
C THR A 497 -6.67 10.29 -35.18
N GLU A 498 -7.37 9.74 -34.19
CA GLU A 498 -8.16 10.52 -33.22
C GLU A 498 -7.30 11.55 -32.47
N ILE A 499 -6.09 11.18 -32.08
CA ILE A 499 -5.19 12.08 -31.35
C ILE A 499 -4.68 13.21 -32.24
N ILE A 500 -4.28 12.89 -33.48
CA ILE A 500 -3.87 13.90 -34.47
C ILE A 500 -5.01 14.89 -34.71
N MET A 501 -6.25 14.41 -34.73
CA MET A 501 -7.42 15.28 -34.93
C MET A 501 -7.75 16.11 -33.70
N TYR A 502 -7.89 15.49 -32.54
CA TYR A 502 -8.63 16.07 -31.41
C TYR A 502 -7.77 16.49 -30.21
N SER A 503 -6.51 16.04 -30.10
CA SER A 503 -5.63 16.40 -28.97
C SER A 503 -4.84 17.69 -29.23
N ASP A 504 -3.96 18.14 -28.33
CA ASP A 504 -3.03 19.22 -28.66
C ASP A 504 -1.87 18.72 -29.56
N ALA A 505 -1.10 19.65 -30.15
CA ALA A 505 0.01 19.32 -31.04
C ALA A 505 1.11 18.51 -30.34
N ARG A 506 1.32 18.74 -29.03
CA ARG A 506 2.33 18.06 -28.23
C ARG A 506 1.97 16.59 -27.98
N GLU A 507 0.70 16.30 -27.72
CA GLU A 507 0.24 14.92 -27.56
C GLU A 507 0.29 14.18 -28.90
N ALA A 508 -0.10 14.84 -30.00
CA ALA A 508 0.05 14.28 -31.34
C ALA A 508 1.52 13.94 -31.66
N GLU A 509 2.45 14.85 -31.36
CA GLU A 509 3.89 14.65 -31.50
C GLU A 509 4.38 13.42 -30.73
N VAL A 510 4.04 13.31 -29.43
CA VAL A 510 4.44 12.18 -28.59
C VAL A 510 3.93 10.85 -29.17
N HIS A 511 2.68 10.81 -29.64
CA HIS A 511 2.10 9.62 -30.25
C HIS A 511 2.69 9.29 -31.62
N GLY A 512 3.07 10.30 -32.41
CA GLY A 512 3.76 10.09 -33.68
C GLY A 512 5.20 9.61 -33.49
N MET A 513 5.93 10.16 -32.52
CA MET A 513 7.25 9.63 -32.12
C MET A 513 7.16 8.16 -31.71
N ALA A 514 6.16 7.79 -30.91
CA ALA A 514 5.97 6.39 -30.51
C ALA A 514 5.70 5.49 -31.71
N ALA A 515 4.93 5.94 -32.71
CA ALA A 515 4.67 5.16 -33.91
C ALA A 515 5.96 4.85 -34.69
N ILE A 516 6.85 5.85 -34.85
CA ILE A 516 8.09 5.63 -35.59
C ILE A 516 9.09 4.78 -34.79
N GLU A 517 9.20 4.97 -33.47
CA GLU A 517 10.08 4.14 -32.63
C GLU A 517 9.65 2.65 -32.64
N LEU A 518 8.36 2.36 -32.78
CA LEU A 518 7.86 1.00 -32.99
C LEU A 518 8.30 0.43 -34.35
N THR A 519 8.22 1.23 -35.42
CA THR A 519 8.73 0.83 -36.74
C THR A 519 10.23 0.55 -36.70
N VAL A 520 11.03 1.43 -36.06
CA VAL A 520 12.48 1.22 -35.86
C VAL A 520 12.73 -0.13 -35.17
N ALA A 521 12.03 -0.37 -34.07
CA ALA A 521 12.18 -1.61 -33.31
C ALA A 521 11.80 -2.87 -34.10
N ALA A 522 10.81 -2.79 -35.00
CA ALA A 522 10.42 -3.90 -35.87
C ALA A 522 11.46 -4.20 -36.96
N GLN A 523 12.04 -3.17 -37.56
CA GLN A 523 13.13 -3.33 -38.51
C GLN A 523 14.37 -3.94 -37.84
N ASP A 524 14.74 -3.46 -36.64
CA ASP A 524 15.88 -3.98 -35.87
C ASP A 524 15.68 -5.44 -35.43
N ALA A 525 14.43 -5.88 -35.23
CA ALA A 525 14.09 -7.26 -34.92
C ALA A 525 14.11 -8.20 -36.15
N GLY A 526 14.35 -7.67 -37.36
CA GLY A 526 14.52 -8.48 -38.58
C GLY A 526 13.23 -9.06 -39.17
N ARG A 527 12.06 -8.51 -38.83
CA ARG A 527 10.75 -8.94 -39.35
C ARG A 527 10.10 -7.84 -40.19
N SER A 528 10.27 -7.92 -41.51
CA SER A 528 9.78 -6.89 -42.44
C SER A 528 8.26 -6.74 -42.43
N GLU A 529 7.49 -7.82 -42.30
CA GLU A 529 6.01 -7.77 -42.32
C GLU A 529 5.42 -6.89 -41.21
N VAL A 530 5.88 -7.04 -39.96
CA VAL A 530 5.41 -6.18 -38.84
C VAL A 530 5.86 -4.73 -39.02
N ALA A 531 7.06 -4.52 -39.56
CA ALA A 531 7.55 -3.17 -39.86
C ALA A 531 6.70 -2.51 -40.95
N GLU A 532 6.42 -3.21 -42.04
CA GLU A 532 5.57 -2.77 -43.15
C GLU A 532 4.15 -2.46 -42.68
N ASP A 533 3.56 -3.30 -41.82
CA ASP A 533 2.23 -3.06 -41.25
C ASP A 533 2.19 -1.82 -40.34
N LEU A 534 3.24 -1.60 -39.53
CA LEU A 534 3.35 -0.41 -38.68
C LEU A 534 3.56 0.86 -39.51
N GLU A 535 4.37 0.79 -40.58
CA GLU A 535 4.54 1.89 -41.54
C GLU A 535 3.23 2.23 -42.25
N ALA A 536 2.53 1.21 -42.78
CA ALA A 536 1.25 1.38 -43.44
C ALA A 536 0.20 1.98 -42.50
N SER A 537 0.16 1.52 -41.25
CA SER A 537 -0.69 2.06 -40.18
C SER A 537 -0.40 3.54 -39.92
N PHE A 538 0.87 3.95 -39.84
CA PHE A 538 1.23 5.35 -39.64
C PHE A 538 0.79 6.24 -40.81
N VAL A 539 1.05 5.79 -42.06
CA VAL A 539 0.64 6.50 -43.28
C VAL A 539 -0.89 6.62 -43.37
N GLU A 540 -1.62 5.55 -43.05
CA GLU A 540 -3.08 5.55 -43.04
C GLU A 540 -3.63 6.53 -42.00
N ALA A 541 -3.06 6.54 -40.79
CA ALA A 541 -3.52 7.44 -39.73
C ALA A 541 -3.34 8.92 -40.11
N LEU A 542 -2.20 9.26 -40.70
CA LEU A 542 -1.91 10.59 -41.25
C LEU A 542 -2.85 10.95 -42.41
N GLY A 543 -3.06 10.02 -43.34
CA GLY A 543 -3.95 10.22 -44.49
C GLY A 543 -5.37 10.58 -44.06
N LYS A 544 -5.94 9.80 -43.14
CA LYS A 544 -7.28 10.06 -42.59
C LYS A 544 -7.35 11.40 -41.85
N ALA A 545 -6.32 11.76 -41.09
CA ALA A 545 -6.29 13.05 -40.39
C ALA A 545 -6.25 14.23 -41.38
N ILE A 546 -5.48 14.14 -42.46
CA ILE A 546 -5.41 15.16 -43.51
C ILE A 546 -6.75 15.29 -44.24
N GLU A 547 -7.37 14.16 -44.62
CA GLU A 547 -8.68 14.12 -45.26
C GLU A 547 -9.76 14.80 -44.40
N GLN A 548 -9.61 14.74 -43.08
CA GLN A 548 -10.52 15.36 -42.11
C GLN A 548 -10.03 16.75 -41.64
N GLN A 549 -9.29 17.47 -42.50
CA GLN A 549 -8.84 18.86 -42.33
C GLN A 549 -7.82 19.11 -41.20
N ALA A 550 -7.17 18.07 -40.66
CA ALA A 550 -6.08 18.22 -39.69
C ALA A 550 -4.68 18.29 -40.34
N GLY A 551 -4.59 18.66 -41.63
CA GLY A 551 -3.33 18.60 -42.39
C GLY A 551 -2.22 19.54 -41.89
N LEU A 552 -2.56 20.75 -41.42
CA LEU A 552 -1.58 21.68 -40.85
C LEU A 552 -0.98 21.12 -39.55
N LYS A 553 -1.82 20.56 -38.68
CA LYS A 553 -1.41 19.93 -37.42
C LYS A 553 -0.60 18.65 -37.65
N ALA A 554 -0.96 17.85 -38.65
CA ALA A 554 -0.14 16.71 -39.08
C ALA A 554 1.25 17.14 -39.57
N GLY A 555 1.33 18.26 -40.30
CA GLY A 555 2.61 18.87 -40.70
C GLY A 555 3.44 19.36 -39.51
N GLU A 556 2.82 20.09 -38.58
CA GLU A 556 3.47 20.55 -37.34
C GLU A 556 3.98 19.37 -36.49
N MET A 557 3.18 18.32 -36.35
CA MET A 557 3.57 17.09 -35.66
C MET A 557 4.83 16.47 -36.27
N LEU A 558 4.85 16.30 -37.60
CA LEU A 558 6.01 15.73 -38.31
C LEU A 558 7.26 16.61 -38.16
N TYR A 559 7.10 17.93 -38.17
CA TYR A 559 8.20 18.87 -37.93
C TYR A 559 8.80 18.70 -36.52
N GLN A 560 7.96 18.60 -35.48
CA GLN A 560 8.44 18.43 -34.11
C GLN A 560 9.09 17.07 -33.86
N ILE A 561 8.51 16.00 -34.42
CA ILE A 561 9.11 14.65 -34.39
C ILE A 561 10.55 14.69 -34.93
N ARG A 562 10.77 15.37 -36.06
CA ARG A 562 12.07 15.53 -36.67
C ARG A 562 13.04 16.29 -35.74
N LEU A 563 12.62 17.43 -35.18
CA LEU A 563 13.48 18.21 -34.28
C LEU A 563 13.92 17.40 -33.06
N ASN A 564 13.01 16.64 -32.45
CA ASN A 564 13.35 15.77 -31.32
C ASN A 564 14.27 14.62 -31.71
N HIS A 565 14.07 14.03 -32.89
CA HIS A 565 14.96 12.97 -33.35
C HIS A 565 16.37 13.52 -33.65
N LEU A 566 16.48 14.71 -34.24
CA LEU A 566 17.76 15.41 -34.41
C LEU A 566 18.46 15.66 -33.07
N ASP A 567 17.73 16.12 -32.05
CA ASP A 567 18.27 16.31 -30.70
C ASP A 567 18.75 14.98 -30.06
N LYS A 568 17.99 13.88 -30.24
CA LYS A 568 18.39 12.51 -29.84
C LYS A 568 19.70 12.09 -30.51
N MET A 569 19.82 12.32 -31.83
CA MET A 569 21.01 11.98 -32.59
C MET A 569 22.23 12.79 -32.16
N ILE A 570 22.07 14.11 -31.94
CA ILE A 570 23.16 14.98 -31.48
C ILE A 570 23.68 14.56 -30.11
N ARG A 571 22.77 14.19 -29.20
CA ARG A 571 23.14 13.85 -27.81
C ARG A 571 23.72 12.46 -27.65
N SER A 572 23.31 11.49 -28.47
CA SER A 572 23.57 10.07 -28.19
C SER A 572 23.54 9.14 -29.40
N GLY A 573 23.31 9.64 -30.62
CA GLY A 573 23.17 8.81 -31.81
C GLY A 573 24.48 8.51 -32.52
N THR A 574 24.47 7.41 -33.25
CA THR A 574 25.53 7.03 -34.20
C THR A 574 25.14 7.43 -35.63
N SER A 575 26.12 7.44 -36.55
CA SER A 575 25.86 7.65 -37.98
C SER A 575 24.95 6.57 -38.60
N ASP A 576 24.92 5.38 -38.00
CA ASP A 576 24.02 4.31 -38.42
C ASP A 576 22.57 4.55 -37.95
N ASP A 577 22.36 5.15 -36.77
CA ASP A 577 21.02 5.54 -36.30
C ASP A 577 20.39 6.60 -37.23
N VAL A 578 21.22 7.56 -37.66
CA VAL A 578 20.86 8.57 -38.65
C VAL A 578 20.42 7.92 -39.97
N ARG A 579 21.22 6.97 -40.47
CA ARG A 579 20.94 6.27 -41.73
C ARG A 579 19.66 5.44 -41.63
N LYS A 580 19.45 4.74 -40.51
CA LYS A 580 18.23 3.94 -40.25
C LYS A 580 16.99 4.82 -40.23
N TRP A 581 17.02 5.94 -39.50
CA TRP A 581 15.91 6.88 -39.46
C TRP A 581 15.55 7.42 -40.84
N PHE A 582 16.55 7.79 -41.65
CA PHE A 582 16.28 8.20 -43.04
C PHE A 582 15.75 7.08 -43.92
N GLY A 583 16.21 5.85 -43.71
CA GLY A 583 15.62 4.67 -44.34
C GLY A 583 14.13 4.62 -44.07
N ILE A 584 13.74 4.65 -42.79
CA ILE A 584 12.34 4.58 -42.35
C ILE A 584 11.50 5.74 -42.91
N LEU A 585 11.98 6.98 -42.80
CA LEU A 585 11.25 8.13 -43.36
C LEU A 585 11.09 8.02 -44.88
N ARG A 586 12.10 7.50 -45.59
CA ARG A 586 12.03 7.26 -47.03
C ARG A 586 11.02 6.16 -47.34
N ASP A 587 10.98 5.10 -46.54
CA ASP A 587 10.10 3.96 -46.75
C ASP A 587 8.64 4.36 -46.46
N ILE A 588 8.38 5.09 -45.35
CA ILE A 588 7.10 5.74 -45.06
C ILE A 588 6.69 6.70 -46.19
N ALA A 589 7.61 7.54 -46.69
CA ALA A 589 7.32 8.45 -47.80
C ALA A 589 6.99 7.70 -49.10
N SER A 590 7.71 6.62 -49.39
CA SER A 590 7.47 5.76 -50.55
C SER A 590 6.08 5.12 -50.47
N HIS A 591 5.72 4.58 -49.30
CA HIS A 591 4.39 4.05 -49.01
C HIS A 591 3.30 5.13 -49.16
N ALA A 592 3.53 6.33 -48.61
CA ALA A 592 2.62 7.46 -48.75
C ALA A 592 2.41 7.87 -50.21
N ARG A 593 3.47 7.87 -51.03
CA ARG A 593 3.38 8.18 -52.47
C ARG A 593 2.40 7.26 -53.20
N GLY A 594 2.38 5.98 -52.83
CA GLY A 594 1.50 4.98 -53.43
C GLY A 594 0.06 5.01 -52.92
N ARG A 595 -0.21 5.56 -51.72
CA ARG A 595 -1.53 5.50 -51.07
C ARG A 595 -2.23 6.85 -50.88
N ASN A 596 -1.52 7.91 -50.48
CA ASN A 596 -2.10 9.22 -50.22
C ASN A 596 -1.14 10.35 -50.67
N PRO A 597 -1.39 10.97 -51.84
CA PRO A 597 -0.51 12.02 -52.38
C PRO A 597 -0.36 13.27 -51.49
N ALA A 598 -1.37 13.57 -50.65
CA ALA A 598 -1.30 14.70 -49.73
C ALA A 598 -0.36 14.42 -48.56
N VAL A 599 -0.41 13.21 -48.00
CA VAL A 599 0.59 12.73 -47.01
C VAL A 599 1.99 12.79 -47.62
N TYR A 600 2.14 12.26 -48.84
CA TYR A 600 3.42 12.27 -49.54
C TYR A 600 3.95 13.70 -49.73
N LYS A 601 3.10 14.65 -50.10
CA LYS A 601 3.49 16.05 -50.27
C LYS A 601 3.98 16.67 -48.96
N ILE A 602 3.30 16.44 -47.84
CA ILE A 602 3.73 16.92 -46.51
C ILE A 602 5.09 16.31 -46.12
N ILE A 603 5.28 15.00 -46.32
CA ILE A 603 6.56 14.33 -46.05
C ILE A 603 7.65 14.76 -47.04
N GLN A 604 7.31 15.11 -48.28
CA GLN A 604 8.25 15.63 -49.25
C GLN A 604 8.68 17.07 -48.91
N GLU A 605 7.75 17.90 -48.42
CA GLU A 605 8.05 19.24 -47.91
C GLU A 605 8.94 19.18 -46.66
N GLU A 606 8.84 18.11 -45.85
CA GLU A 606 9.78 17.84 -44.75
C GLU A 606 11.24 17.75 -45.24
N ARG A 607 11.50 17.12 -46.39
CA ARG A 607 12.85 17.09 -46.99
C ARG A 607 13.38 18.49 -47.32
N ASN A 608 12.49 19.45 -47.58
CA ASN A 608 12.82 20.85 -47.89
C ASN A 608 13.00 21.72 -46.63
N TRP A 609 12.64 21.24 -45.43
CA TRP A 609 12.77 22.01 -44.17
C TRP A 609 14.20 22.10 -43.62
N GLY A 610 15.21 21.59 -44.32
CA GLY A 610 16.63 21.94 -44.12
C GLY A 610 17.33 21.36 -42.88
N LEU A 611 18.28 20.47 -43.11
CA LEU A 611 19.56 20.27 -42.38
C LEU A 611 20.30 19.05 -43.00
N TYR A 612 20.27 18.91 -44.33
CA TYR A 612 20.73 17.69 -45.01
C TYR A 612 21.50 17.93 -46.30
N THR A 613 22.26 19.02 -46.39
CA THR A 613 23.40 19.01 -47.31
C THR A 613 24.58 18.43 -46.57
N SER A 614 24.84 17.16 -46.85
CA SER A 614 26.17 16.57 -46.77
C SER A 614 27.21 17.60 -47.21
N GLN A 615 27.94 18.18 -46.27
CA GLN A 615 29.32 18.52 -46.53
C GLN A 615 30.12 17.39 -45.90
N ALA A 616 30.60 16.54 -46.80
CA ALA A 616 31.63 15.55 -46.58
C ALA A 616 32.93 16.20 -46.08
#